data_AF-A0A7V8EJ42-F1
#
_entry.id   AF-A0A7V8EJ42-F1
#
_cell.length_a   1.000
_cell.length_b   1.000
_cell.length_c   1.000
_cell.angle_alpha   90.00
_cell.angle_beta   90.00
_cell.angle_gamma   90.00
#
_symmetry.space_group_name_H-M   'P 1'
#
loop_
_entity.id
_entity.type
_entity.pdbx_description
1 polymer ?
#
loop_
_entity_poly.entity_id
_entity_poly.type
_entity_poly.pdbx_seq_one_letter_code
_entity_poly.pdbx_strand_id
1 'polypeptide(L)'
;MSKQVNQKELADIVSKLLTNPEGAGELESSTAFAGFMTAIAEAVCDYCGGEVQEQADNTSGEFLVGIHGNDSLPEGGGIWAGCDPDGDLFS
;
A
#
# COMPACT_ATOMS: atom_id res chain seq x y z
N MET A 1 -8.10 17.96 -22.88
CA MET A 1 -7.83 16.59 -23.39
C MET A 1 -7.23 15.79 -22.26
N SER A 2 -7.67 14.56 -22.04
CA SER A 2 -7.12 13.65 -21.02
C SER A 2 -6.24 12.60 -21.68
N LYS A 3 -5.15 12.23 -21.01
CA LYS A 3 -4.34 11.06 -21.36
C LYS A 3 -4.93 9.84 -20.62
N GLN A 4 -4.97 8.70 -21.29
CA GLN A 4 -5.23 7.41 -20.66
C GLN A 4 -3.89 6.71 -20.34
N VAL A 5 -3.84 5.98 -19.24
CA VAL A 5 -2.73 5.09 -18.88
C VAL A 5 -3.25 3.67 -18.80
N ASN A 6 -2.44 2.70 -19.20
CA ASN A 6 -2.77 1.29 -19.07
C ASN A 6 -2.31 0.72 -17.73
N GLN A 7 -2.70 -0.52 -17.43
CA GLN A 7 -2.40 -1.21 -16.17
C GLN A 7 -0.89 -1.33 -15.89
N LYS A 8 -0.08 -1.53 -16.93
CA LYS A 8 1.38 -1.67 -16.79
C LYS A 8 2.01 -0.32 -16.46
N GLU A 9 1.62 0.73 -17.18
CA GLU A 9 2.10 2.08 -16.91
C GLU A 9 1.76 2.52 -15.47
N LEU A 10 0.55 2.21 -14.99
CA LEU A 10 0.16 2.53 -13.62
C LEU A 10 0.98 1.74 -12.58
N ALA A 11 1.18 0.44 -12.80
CA ALA A 11 2.00 -0.39 -11.91
C ALA A 11 3.45 0.11 -11.83
N ASP A 12 4.05 0.45 -12.98
CA ASP A 12 5.41 0.99 -13.07
C ASP A 12 5.53 2.33 -12.31
N ILE A 13 4.52 3.20 -12.43
CA ILE A 13 4.49 4.50 -11.71
C ILE A 13 4.38 4.28 -10.20
N VAL A 14 3.42 3.47 -9.75
CA VAL A 14 3.22 3.20 -8.31
C VAL A 14 4.45 2.54 -7.71
N SER A 15 5.04 1.56 -8.39
CA SER A 15 6.27 0.91 -7.94
C SER A 15 7.43 1.90 -7.83
N LYS A 16 7.63 2.77 -8.83
CA LYS A 16 8.67 3.80 -8.78
C LYS A 16 8.46 4.77 -7.61
N LEU A 17 7.22 5.21 -7.39
CA LEU A 17 6.90 6.13 -6.29
C LEU A 17 7.09 5.49 -4.92
N LEU A 18 6.78 4.20 -4.74
CA LEU A 18 6.97 3.48 -3.48
C LEU A 18 8.44 3.12 -3.19
N THR A 19 9.29 2.96 -4.22
CA THR A 19 10.66 2.44 -4.05
C THR A 19 11.76 3.49 -4.25
N ASN A 20 11.48 4.57 -4.98
CA ASN A 20 12.43 5.65 -5.23
C ASN A 20 11.71 7.01 -5.43
N PRO A 21 11.00 7.52 -4.41
CA PRO A 21 10.28 8.79 -4.49
C PRO A 21 11.22 9.97 -4.79
N GLU A 22 12.35 10.06 -4.07
CA GLU A 22 13.34 11.14 -4.26
C GLU A 22 13.92 11.14 -5.68
N GLY A 23 14.26 9.97 -6.23
CA GLY A 23 14.76 9.85 -7.60
C GLY A 23 13.69 10.13 -8.68
N ALA A 24 12.42 10.16 -8.30
CA ALA A 24 11.34 10.66 -9.15
C ALA A 24 11.12 12.18 -9.03
N GLY A 25 11.70 12.83 -8.01
CA GLY A 25 11.41 14.23 -7.66
C GLY A 25 9.99 14.43 -7.14
N GLU A 26 9.39 13.39 -6.56
CA GLU A 26 8.00 13.34 -6.10
C GLU A 26 7.95 12.84 -4.65
N LEU A 27 6.89 13.18 -3.92
CA LEU A 27 6.66 12.70 -2.54
C LEU A 27 7.84 12.98 -1.58
N GLU A 28 8.56 14.08 -1.79
CA GLU A 28 9.83 14.39 -1.09
C GLU A 28 9.69 14.60 0.43
N SER A 29 8.47 14.82 0.92
CA SER A 29 8.21 14.90 2.37
C SER A 29 7.75 13.56 2.91
N SER A 30 8.17 13.23 4.12
CA SER A 30 7.74 12.00 4.82
C SER A 30 6.22 11.91 4.93
N THR A 31 5.53 13.02 5.18
CA THR A 31 4.06 13.07 5.23
C THR A 31 3.41 12.77 3.88
N ALA A 32 3.95 13.29 2.77
CA ALA A 32 3.42 13.02 1.44
C ALA A 32 3.62 11.55 1.05
N PHE A 33 4.81 11.01 1.32
CA PHE A 33 5.11 9.60 1.07
C PHE A 33 4.22 8.67 1.91
N ALA A 34 4.10 8.93 3.21
CA ALA A 34 3.19 8.23 4.11
C ALA A 34 1.75 8.22 3.61
N GLY A 35 1.22 9.40 3.23
CA GLY A 35 -0.13 9.52 2.70
C GLY A 35 -0.33 8.73 1.41
N PHE A 36 0.65 8.77 0.50
CA PHE A 36 0.59 7.99 -0.74
C PHE A 36 0.61 6.48 -0.49
N MET A 37 1.52 6.00 0.36
CA MET A 37 1.61 4.58 0.71
C MET A 37 0.32 4.07 1.37
N THR A 38 -0.24 4.87 2.29
CA THR A 38 -1.53 4.58 2.93
C THR A 38 -2.65 4.46 1.91
N ALA A 39 -2.76 5.42 0.98
CA ALA A 39 -3.80 5.41 -0.04
C ALA A 39 -3.70 4.21 -1.01
N ILE A 40 -2.47 3.76 -1.32
CA ILE A 40 -2.28 2.53 -2.11
C ILE A 40 -2.73 1.30 -1.31
N ALA A 41 -2.41 1.22 -0.02
CA ALA A 41 -2.85 0.12 0.84
C ALA A 41 -4.39 0.08 0.96
N GLU A 42 -5.03 1.23 1.18
CA GLU A 42 -6.50 1.38 1.18
C GLU A 42 -7.09 0.89 -0.13
N ALA A 43 -6.54 1.31 -1.27
CA ALA A 43 -7.04 0.87 -2.58
C ALA A 43 -6.92 -0.66 -2.77
N VAL A 44 -5.89 -1.31 -2.23
CA VAL A 44 -5.83 -2.78 -2.28
C VAL A 44 -6.83 -3.40 -1.31
N CYS A 45 -6.96 -2.88 -0.09
CA CYS A 45 -7.93 -3.34 0.91
C CYS A 45 -9.38 -3.29 0.39
N ASP A 46 -9.77 -2.18 -0.24
CA ASP A 46 -11.11 -1.95 -0.79
C ASP A 46 -11.53 -2.99 -1.82
N TYR A 47 -10.58 -3.54 -2.59
CA TYR A 47 -10.85 -4.47 -3.69
C TYR A 47 -10.44 -5.92 -3.40
N CYS A 48 -9.53 -6.14 -2.46
CA CYS A 48 -8.96 -7.46 -2.17
C CYS A 48 -9.25 -7.96 -0.74
N GLY A 49 -10.00 -7.17 0.03
CA GLY A 49 -10.29 -7.44 1.43
C GLY A 49 -9.19 -6.91 2.35
N GLY A 50 -9.62 -6.53 3.56
CA GLY A 50 -8.82 -5.86 4.57
C GLY A 50 -9.24 -4.42 4.84
N GLU A 51 -8.60 -3.81 5.82
CA GLU A 51 -8.79 -2.42 6.22
C GLU A 51 -7.48 -1.84 6.73
N VAL A 52 -7.24 -0.54 6.48
CA VAL A 52 -6.11 0.17 7.06
C VAL A 52 -6.46 0.60 8.48
N GLN A 53 -5.66 0.15 9.44
CA GLN A 53 -5.80 0.47 10.86
C GLN A 53 -4.87 1.61 11.28
N GLU A 54 -3.66 1.62 10.72
CA GLU A 54 -2.63 2.61 11.04
C GLU A 54 -2.06 3.19 9.76
N GLN A 55 -2.01 4.53 9.69
CA GLN A 55 -1.40 5.22 8.57
C GLN A 55 0.08 4.88 8.46
N ALA A 56 0.61 4.96 7.25
CA ALA A 56 2.01 4.69 7.04
C ALA A 56 2.88 5.67 7.85
N ASP A 57 3.83 5.16 8.62
CA ASP A 57 4.80 5.98 9.33
C ASP A 57 6.19 5.33 9.34
N ASN A 58 7.21 6.12 9.71
CA ASN A 58 8.61 5.68 9.75
C ASN A 58 9.14 5.66 11.20
N THR A 59 8.33 5.22 12.14
CA THR A 59 8.74 5.13 13.55
C THR A 59 9.76 4.02 13.77
N SER A 60 9.74 2.98 12.94
CA SER A 60 10.62 1.80 13.00
C SER A 60 11.91 1.92 12.18
N GLY A 61 12.11 3.01 11.43
CA GLY A 61 13.24 3.16 10.49
C GLY A 61 12.94 2.74 9.06
N GLU A 62 11.75 2.17 8.81
CA GLU A 62 11.16 1.96 7.49
C GLU A 62 9.69 2.41 7.50
N PHE A 63 9.14 2.76 6.34
CA PHE A 63 7.73 3.10 6.26
C PHE A 63 6.87 1.84 6.31
N LEU A 64 5.99 1.74 7.30
CA LEU A 64 5.07 0.62 7.48
C LEU A 64 3.64 1.14 7.59
N VAL A 65 2.70 0.43 6.97
CA VAL A 65 1.25 0.69 7.07
C VAL A 65 0.60 -0.49 7.78
N GLY A 66 -0.23 -0.20 8.79
CA GLY A 66 -0.94 -1.23 9.55
C GLY A 66 -2.23 -1.62 8.83
N ILE A 67 -2.36 -2.90 8.50
CA ILE A 67 -3.56 -3.47 7.87
C ILE A 67 -4.13 -4.61 8.70
N HIS A 68 -5.44 -4.80 8.64
CA HIS A 68 -6.12 -5.93 9.25
C HIS A 68 -7.09 -6.56 8.24
N GLY A 69 -7.38 -7.86 8.40
CA GLY A 69 -8.38 -8.54 7.58
C GLY A 69 -9.80 -8.09 7.90
N ASN A 70 -10.68 -8.03 6.90
CA ASN A 70 -12.11 -7.81 7.10
C ASN A 70 -12.93 -8.98 6.55
N ASP A 71 -14.26 -8.90 6.66
CA ASP A 71 -15.18 -9.94 6.19
C ASP A 71 -15.07 -10.26 4.68
N SER A 72 -14.45 -9.36 3.90
CA SER A 72 -14.23 -9.54 2.45
C SER A 72 -12.89 -10.20 2.14
N LEU A 73 -12.03 -10.43 3.14
CA LEU A 73 -10.74 -11.07 2.95
C LEU A 73 -10.92 -12.56 2.57
N PRO A 74 -10.34 -13.02 1.45
CA PRO A 74 -10.45 -14.41 1.04
C PRO A 74 -9.87 -15.38 2.08
N GLU A 75 -10.42 -16.60 2.15
CA GLU A 75 -9.84 -17.69 2.93
C GLU A 75 -8.36 -17.87 2.59
N GLY A 76 -7.51 -17.92 3.61
CA GLY A 76 -6.06 -18.02 3.46
C GLY A 76 -5.32 -16.69 3.23
N GLY A 77 -5.99 -15.54 3.37
CA GLY A 77 -5.35 -14.22 3.43
C GLY A 77 -5.20 -13.47 2.10
N GLY A 78 -5.65 -14.09 1.00
CA GLY A 78 -5.67 -13.45 -0.32
C GLY A 78 -4.30 -12.95 -0.79
N ILE A 79 -4.26 -11.73 -1.32
CA ILE A 79 -3.01 -11.11 -1.80
C ILE A 79 -2.04 -10.80 -0.67
N TRP A 80 -2.54 -10.64 0.55
CA TRP A 80 -1.76 -10.26 1.73
C TRP A 80 -1.05 -11.44 2.39
N ALA A 81 -1.48 -12.68 2.09
CA ALA A 81 -0.93 -13.90 2.70
C ALA A 81 0.60 -14.06 2.54
N GLY A 82 1.17 -13.53 1.45
CA GLY A 82 2.62 -13.57 1.23
C GLY A 82 3.41 -12.60 2.11
N CYS A 83 2.74 -11.62 2.70
CA CYS A 83 3.32 -10.56 3.53
C CYS A 83 2.99 -10.72 5.01
N ASP A 84 2.20 -11.73 5.40
CA ASP A 84 1.77 -12.01 6.76
C ASP A 84 2.23 -13.41 7.21
N PRO A 85 3.53 -13.60 7.48
CA PRO A 85 4.06 -14.89 7.92
C PRO A 85 3.61 -15.26 9.34
N ASP A 86 3.25 -14.26 10.16
CA ASP A 86 2.93 -14.41 11.58
C ASP A 86 1.41 -14.60 11.82
N GLY A 87 0.57 -14.25 10.84
CA GLY A 87 -0.88 -14.46 10.88
C GLY A 87 -1.66 -13.30 11.51
N ASP A 88 -1.05 -12.13 11.59
CA ASP A 88 -1.59 -10.95 12.27
C ASP A 88 -2.78 -10.32 11.51
N LEU A 89 -2.99 -10.70 10.25
CA LEU A 89 -4.18 -10.27 9.48
C LEU A 89 -5.48 -10.80 10.09
N PHE A 90 -5.42 -11.84 10.91
CA PHE A 90 -6.60 -12.50 11.49
C PHE A 90 -6.66 -12.40 13.03
N SER A 91 -5.64 -11.82 13.67
CA SER A 91 -5.46 -11.81 15.13
C SER A 91 -6.15 -10.66 15.84
#